data_AF-A0AAJ2B522-F1
#
_entry.id   AF-A0AAJ2B522-F1
#
_cell.length_a   1.000
_cell.length_b   1.000
_cell.length_c   1.000
_cell.angle_alpha   90.00
_cell.angle_beta   90.00
_cell.angle_gamma   90.00
#
_symmetry.space_group_name_H-M   'P 1'
#
loop_
_entity.id
_entity.type
_entity.pdbx_description
1 polymer ?
#
loop_
_entity_poly.entity_id
_entity_poly.type
_entity_poly.pdbx_seq_one_letter_code
_entity_poly.pdbx_strand_id
1 'polypeptide(L)'
;MSQADETAVPDKERVPEATQLLTLPFVSAVAGVLDERAGDNGFRVVLHRTMCRDGVTYLQQITNYVSSDPSRSKGSGRVFPVDKGIIGAAFINRKLHRTAAFTDLKSLEEALAADLLELNRSSDFDNVARSYFAMPFLGRTDGEQFKQEAEDNDLFPLAILYAECFHDNIFSDDRLTAVLNAMCRRFASTLDKLAAVQLERVRNFPFPINDSVEMRAEDEPYRRLNGHPDENILPPVFKTLRSFNFEFVV
;
A
#
# COMPACT_ATOMS: atom_id res chain seq x y z
N MET A 1 35.91 -8.51 15.66
CA MET A 1 34.84 -8.55 14.64
C MET A 1 33.61 -7.96 15.29
N SER A 2 33.33 -6.70 14.99
CA SER A 2 32.16 -5.98 15.52
C SER A 2 30.91 -6.58 14.89
N GLN A 3 29.94 -6.96 15.72
CA GLN A 3 28.58 -7.26 15.27
C GLN A 3 28.06 -6.03 14.52
N ALA A 4 27.50 -6.28 13.34
CA ALA A 4 26.83 -5.26 12.55
C ALA A 4 25.65 -4.73 13.37
N ASP A 5 25.65 -3.42 13.56
CA ASP A 5 24.55 -2.66 14.13
C ASP A 5 23.31 -2.95 13.27
N GLU A 6 22.29 -3.54 13.90
CA GLU A 6 21.00 -3.81 13.28
C GLU A 6 20.40 -2.45 12.94
N THR A 7 20.51 -2.02 11.68
CA THR A 7 20.15 -0.67 11.24
C THR A 7 18.70 -0.38 11.59
N ALA A 8 18.48 0.39 12.66
CA ALA A 8 17.15 0.79 13.11
C ALA A 8 16.41 1.47 11.96
N VAL A 9 15.22 0.97 11.64
CA VAL A 9 14.35 1.59 10.64
C VAL A 9 14.00 3.00 11.12
N PRO A 10 14.29 4.06 10.34
CA PRO A 10 13.95 5.42 10.77
C PRO A 10 12.44 5.54 10.92
N ASP A 11 11.97 6.01 12.08
CA ASP A 11 10.55 6.10 12.39
C ASP A 11 9.78 7.00 11.41
N LYS A 12 10.46 8.03 10.86
CA LYS A 12 9.92 8.96 9.87
C LYS A 12 11.01 9.47 8.94
N GLU A 13 10.63 9.63 7.67
CA GLU A 13 11.46 10.20 6.61
C GLU A 13 10.71 11.32 5.88
N ARG A 14 11.46 12.27 5.30
CA ARG A 14 10.85 13.33 4.47
C ARG A 14 10.16 12.70 3.26
N VAL A 15 8.93 13.14 2.99
CA VAL A 15 8.22 12.81 1.76
C VAL A 15 8.29 14.04 0.83
N PRO A 16 8.74 13.90 -0.43
CA PRO A 16 8.74 14.97 -1.42
C PRO A 16 7.37 15.64 -1.56
N GLU A 17 7.37 16.96 -1.56
CA GLU A 17 6.14 17.74 -1.42
C GLU A 17 5.22 17.59 -2.62
N ALA A 18 5.78 17.59 -3.83
CA ALA A 18 5.00 17.35 -5.04
C ALA A 18 4.37 15.94 -5.04
N THR A 19 5.04 14.93 -4.47
CA THR A 19 4.47 13.58 -4.29
C THR A 19 3.26 13.60 -3.34
N GLN A 20 3.33 14.35 -2.24
CA GLN A 20 2.19 14.51 -1.32
C GLN A 20 1.01 15.20 -2.01
N LEU A 21 1.28 16.29 -2.74
CA LEU A 21 0.25 17.07 -3.42
C LEU A 21 -0.44 16.29 -4.55
N LEU A 22 0.29 15.44 -5.28
CA LEU A 22 -0.28 14.60 -6.34
C LEU A 22 -1.17 13.47 -5.82
N THR A 23 -0.91 13.00 -4.60
CA THR A 23 -1.59 11.82 -4.03
C THR A 23 -2.79 12.17 -3.18
N LEU A 24 -2.75 13.31 -2.48
CA LEU A 24 -3.82 13.70 -1.57
C LEU A 24 -5.21 13.71 -2.23
N PRO A 25 -5.42 14.32 -3.43
CA PRO A 25 -6.74 14.30 -4.06
C PRO A 25 -7.27 12.89 -4.37
N PHE A 26 -6.37 11.98 -4.77
CA PHE A 26 -6.72 10.60 -5.04
C PHE A 26 -7.13 9.86 -3.76
N VAL A 27 -6.33 9.95 -2.71
CA VAL A 27 -6.63 9.32 -1.41
C VAL A 27 -7.91 9.90 -0.81
N SER A 28 -8.14 11.22 -0.93
CA SER A 28 -9.39 11.86 -0.51
C SER A 28 -10.60 11.37 -1.30
N ALA A 29 -10.48 11.17 -2.61
CA ALA A 29 -11.57 10.61 -3.40
C ALA A 29 -11.90 9.17 -3.00
N VAL A 30 -10.88 8.34 -2.74
CA VAL A 30 -11.07 6.99 -2.20
C VAL A 30 -11.76 7.04 -0.84
N ALA A 31 -11.32 7.94 0.04
CA ALA A 31 -11.93 8.14 1.34
C ALA A 31 -13.42 8.47 1.22
N GLY A 32 -13.84 9.32 0.28
CA GLY A 32 -15.25 9.61 0.05
C GLY A 32 -16.08 8.39 -0.35
N VAL A 33 -15.52 7.47 -1.15
CA VAL A 33 -16.19 6.19 -1.49
C VAL A 33 -16.28 5.28 -0.27
N LEU A 34 -15.24 5.24 0.56
CA LEU A 34 -15.24 4.44 1.79
C LEU A 34 -16.22 5.00 2.82
N ASP A 35 -16.38 6.33 2.89
CA ASP A 35 -17.31 7.00 3.80
C ASP A 35 -18.77 6.61 3.51
N GLU A 36 -19.15 6.57 2.23
CA GLU A 36 -20.48 6.13 1.80
C GLU A 36 -20.78 4.66 2.19
N ARG A 37 -19.75 3.82 2.29
CA ARG A 37 -19.90 2.36 2.50
C ARG A 37 -19.67 1.91 3.94
N ALA A 38 -18.68 2.48 4.60
CA ALA A 38 -18.31 2.16 5.98
C ALA A 38 -19.07 3.03 6.99
N GLY A 39 -19.60 4.18 6.58
CA GLY A 39 -20.21 5.15 7.48
C GLY A 39 -19.19 5.88 8.37
N ASP A 40 -19.72 6.68 9.28
CA ASP A 40 -18.92 7.56 10.13
C ASP A 40 -17.93 6.77 11.01
N ASN A 41 -16.66 7.18 10.93
CA ASN A 41 -15.54 6.78 11.79
C ASN A 41 -15.05 5.33 11.61
N GLY A 42 -15.47 4.70 10.52
CA GLY A 42 -15.20 3.31 10.25
C GLY A 42 -13.85 3.03 9.59
N PHE A 43 -13.14 3.98 8.98
CA PHE A 43 -12.00 3.65 8.11
C PHE A 43 -10.81 4.62 8.17
N ARG A 44 -9.68 4.15 7.64
CA ARG A 44 -8.47 4.92 7.37
C ARG A 44 -7.88 4.48 6.04
N VAL A 45 -7.49 5.41 5.18
CA VAL A 45 -6.86 5.12 3.89
C VAL A 45 -5.63 5.99 3.65
N VAL A 46 -4.61 5.42 3.02
CA VAL A 46 -3.37 6.11 2.70
C VAL A 46 -2.66 5.44 1.51
N LEU A 47 -1.86 6.22 0.78
CA LEU A 47 -0.94 5.69 -0.23
C LEU A 47 0.47 5.61 0.37
N HIS A 48 1.09 4.44 0.26
CA HIS A 48 2.50 4.25 0.54
C HIS A 48 3.27 4.24 -0.78
N ARG A 49 4.48 4.80 -0.78
CA ARG A 49 5.43 4.63 -1.89
C ARG A 49 6.53 3.68 -1.48
N THR A 50 7.11 3.02 -2.47
CA THR A 50 8.33 2.27 -2.25
C THR A 50 9.52 3.21 -2.24
N MET A 51 10.40 3.01 -1.26
CA MET A 51 11.70 3.66 -1.16
C MET A 51 12.76 2.62 -0.79
N CYS A 52 14.01 2.92 -1.03
CA CYS A 52 15.15 2.13 -0.60
C CYS A 52 16.13 3.02 0.16
N ARG A 53 16.68 2.51 1.25
CA ARG A 53 17.67 3.21 2.06
C ARG A 53 18.71 2.20 2.48
N ASP A 54 19.98 2.54 2.27
CA ASP A 54 21.12 1.69 2.63
C ASP A 54 20.99 0.25 2.08
N GLY A 55 20.41 0.12 0.88
CA GLY A 55 20.18 -1.17 0.21
C GLY A 55 18.93 -1.93 0.68
N VAL A 56 18.18 -1.41 1.65
CA VAL A 56 16.97 -2.03 2.18
C VAL A 56 15.73 -1.33 1.64
N THR A 57 14.77 -2.11 1.16
CA THR A 57 13.50 -1.60 0.62
C THR A 57 12.47 -1.40 1.73
N TYR A 58 11.75 -0.28 1.68
CA TYR A 58 10.72 0.10 2.63
C TYR A 58 9.48 0.67 1.93
N LEU A 59 8.37 0.68 2.65
CA LEU A 59 7.17 1.43 2.32
C LEU A 59 7.09 2.70 3.16
N GLN A 60 7.01 3.84 2.50
CA GLN A 60 6.88 5.14 3.16
C GLN A 60 5.47 5.69 2.96
N GLN A 61 4.82 6.05 4.07
CA GLN A 61 3.51 6.70 4.09
C GLN A 61 3.61 8.09 3.43
N ILE A 62 2.95 8.30 2.30
CA ILE A 62 3.08 9.54 1.51
C ILE A 62 2.32 10.69 2.19
N THR A 63 1.06 10.46 2.55
CA THR A 63 0.16 11.44 3.17
C THR A 63 -0.22 11.01 4.57
N ASN A 64 -0.86 11.87 5.37
CA ASN A 64 -1.55 11.41 6.57
C ASN A 64 -2.65 10.41 6.17
N TYR A 65 -3.03 9.52 7.09
CA TYR A 65 -4.25 8.76 6.90
C TYR A 65 -5.43 9.71 6.69
N VAL A 66 -6.15 9.52 5.59
CA VAL A 66 -7.43 10.18 5.38
C VAL A 66 -8.50 9.30 5.99
N SER A 67 -9.29 9.88 6.89
CA SER A 67 -10.39 9.25 7.59
C SER A 67 -11.50 10.27 7.82
N SER A 68 -12.71 9.78 8.06
CA SER A 68 -13.83 10.60 8.53
C SER A 68 -13.61 11.15 9.94
N ASP A 69 -12.77 10.47 10.74
CA ASP A 69 -12.36 10.88 12.09
C ASP A 69 -10.98 11.59 12.06
N PRO A 70 -10.92 12.92 12.25
CA PRO A 70 -9.65 13.65 12.24
C PRO A 70 -8.70 13.24 13.37
N SER A 71 -9.22 12.72 14.50
CA SER A 71 -8.40 12.30 15.64
C SER A 71 -7.52 11.09 15.32
N ARG A 72 -7.86 10.35 14.24
CA ARG A 72 -7.15 9.15 13.78
C ARG A 72 -6.11 9.43 12.69
N SER A 73 -5.97 10.68 12.25
CA SER A 73 -4.91 11.11 11.33
C SER A 73 -3.54 11.02 12.01
N LYS A 74 -2.82 9.93 11.76
CA LYS A 74 -1.39 9.83 12.09
C LYS A 74 -0.56 10.56 11.04
N GLY A 75 0.49 11.27 11.48
CA GLY A 75 1.37 12.05 10.59
C GLY A 75 2.00 11.25 9.44
N SER A 76 2.44 11.94 8.39
CA SER A 76 3.06 11.37 7.19
C SER A 76 4.53 10.98 7.39
N GLY A 77 5.10 10.29 6.39
CA GLY A 77 6.52 9.96 6.34
C GLY A 77 6.95 8.74 7.14
N ARG A 78 6.03 8.07 7.84
CA ARG A 78 6.32 6.81 8.54
C ARG A 78 6.84 5.76 7.58
N VAL A 79 7.87 5.03 8.00
CA VAL A 79 8.52 3.99 7.21
C VAL A 79 8.20 2.62 7.79
N PHE A 80 7.87 1.68 6.91
CA PHE A 80 7.56 0.30 7.27
C PHE A 80 8.44 -0.65 6.45
N PRO A 81 8.97 -1.72 7.05
CA PRO A 81 9.51 -2.84 6.30
C PRO A 81 8.48 -3.41 5.32
N VAL A 82 8.92 -3.79 4.12
CA VAL A 82 8.08 -4.29 3.03
C VAL A 82 7.58 -5.72 3.24
N ASP A 83 8.06 -6.40 4.26
CA ASP A 83 7.72 -7.77 4.66
C ASP A 83 6.68 -7.81 5.80
N LYS A 84 6.12 -6.66 6.20
CA LYS A 84 5.20 -6.57 7.35
C LYS A 84 3.77 -6.24 6.95
N GLY A 85 2.84 -6.86 7.68
CA GLY A 85 1.41 -6.67 7.51
C GLY A 85 0.85 -7.14 6.17
N ILE A 86 -0.46 -6.99 5.98
CA ILE A 86 -1.12 -7.25 4.70
C ILE A 86 -0.55 -6.38 3.56
N ILE A 87 -0.03 -5.19 3.90
CA ILE A 87 0.64 -4.31 2.93
C ILE A 87 1.93 -4.95 2.38
N GLY A 88 2.68 -5.68 3.21
CA GLY A 88 3.85 -6.42 2.78
C GLY A 88 3.52 -7.68 1.98
N ALA A 89 2.45 -8.38 2.34
CA ALA A 89 1.93 -9.48 1.53
C ALA A 89 1.55 -9.01 0.11
N ALA A 90 0.85 -7.87 0.00
CA ALA A 90 0.53 -7.24 -1.29
C ALA A 90 1.77 -6.78 -2.07
N PHE A 91 2.79 -6.29 -1.36
CA PHE A 91 4.07 -5.92 -1.96
C PHE A 91 4.73 -7.14 -2.61
N ILE A 92 4.90 -8.23 -1.85
CA ILE A 92 5.72 -9.36 -2.29
C ILE A 92 5.00 -10.20 -3.33
N ASN A 93 3.71 -10.46 -3.14
CA ASN A 93 2.92 -11.22 -4.10
C ASN A 93 2.54 -10.39 -5.34
N ARG A 94 2.73 -9.06 -5.30
CA ARG A 94 2.37 -8.13 -6.38
C ARG A 94 0.90 -8.26 -6.78
N LYS A 95 0.04 -8.58 -5.82
CA LYS A 95 -1.39 -8.81 -6.00
C LYS A 95 -2.20 -8.03 -4.98
N LEU A 96 -3.48 -7.86 -5.28
CA LEU A 96 -4.42 -7.34 -4.30
C LEU A 96 -4.53 -8.31 -3.11
N HIS A 97 -4.34 -7.81 -1.90
CA HIS A 97 -4.71 -8.50 -0.66
C HIS A 97 -5.85 -7.74 0.03
N ARG A 98 -6.84 -8.48 0.51
CA ARG A 98 -7.97 -7.93 1.28
C ARG A 98 -8.47 -8.96 2.28
N THR A 99 -9.21 -8.52 3.29
CA THR A 99 -9.79 -9.44 4.28
C THR A 99 -10.81 -10.37 3.64
N ALA A 100 -10.78 -11.65 4.02
CA ALA A 100 -11.74 -12.65 3.59
C ALA A 100 -13.16 -12.33 4.10
N ALA A 101 -14.19 -12.89 3.44
CA ALA A 101 -15.55 -12.80 3.95
C ALA A 101 -15.74 -13.75 5.13
N PHE A 102 -16.16 -13.22 6.28
CA PHE A 102 -16.58 -14.01 7.44
C PHE A 102 -18.10 -14.09 7.52
N THR A 103 -18.65 -15.25 7.88
CA THR A 103 -20.10 -15.46 8.03
C THR A 103 -20.68 -14.76 9.25
N ASP A 104 -19.88 -14.60 10.29
CA ASP A 104 -20.29 -14.02 11.58
C ASP A 104 -19.10 -13.36 12.28
N LEU A 105 -19.42 -12.41 13.16
CA LEU A 105 -18.44 -11.62 13.92
C LEU A 105 -17.55 -12.50 14.81
N LYS A 106 -18.10 -13.56 15.40
CA LYS A 106 -17.34 -14.45 16.29
C LYS A 106 -16.20 -15.14 15.53
N SER A 107 -16.45 -15.63 14.33
CA SER A 107 -15.43 -16.24 13.48
C SER A 107 -14.33 -15.24 13.08
N LEU A 108 -14.70 -13.98 12.84
CA LEU A 108 -13.73 -12.89 12.59
C LEU A 108 -12.90 -12.58 13.84
N GLU A 109 -13.53 -12.51 15.01
CA GLU A 109 -12.87 -12.31 16.31
C GLU A 109 -11.86 -13.40 16.61
N GLU A 110 -12.25 -14.67 16.41
CA GLU A 110 -11.37 -15.83 16.62
C GLU A 110 -10.18 -15.82 15.66
N ALA A 111 -10.41 -15.49 14.38
CA ALA A 111 -9.34 -15.36 13.39
C ALA A 111 -8.37 -14.22 13.73
N LEU A 112 -8.89 -13.03 14.07
CA LEU A 112 -8.07 -11.88 14.47
C LEU A 112 -7.29 -12.17 15.75
N ALA A 113 -7.91 -12.76 16.77
CA ALA A 113 -7.26 -13.08 18.03
C ALA A 113 -6.11 -14.08 17.84
N ALA A 114 -6.31 -15.10 17.01
CA ALA A 114 -5.28 -16.08 16.68
C ALA A 114 -4.11 -15.43 15.92
N ASP A 115 -4.39 -14.58 14.93
CA ASP A 115 -3.35 -13.86 14.18
C ASP A 115 -2.59 -12.86 15.08
N LEU A 116 -3.27 -12.15 15.99
CA LEU A 116 -2.62 -11.24 16.95
C LEU A 116 -1.72 -11.99 17.93
N LEU A 117 -2.16 -13.16 18.41
CA LEU A 117 -1.38 -14.01 19.30
C LEU A 117 -0.09 -14.50 18.62
N GLU A 118 -0.17 -14.96 17.37
CA GLU A 118 1.01 -15.39 16.59
C GLU A 118 1.99 -14.24 16.35
N LEU A 119 1.47 -13.02 16.17
CA LEU A 119 2.28 -11.81 16.01
C LEU A 119 2.81 -11.23 17.33
N ASN A 120 2.57 -11.90 18.47
CA ASN A 120 2.88 -11.41 19.82
C ASN A 120 2.33 -9.99 20.08
N ARG A 121 1.13 -9.68 19.58
CA ARG A 121 0.45 -8.40 19.77
C ARG A 121 -0.76 -8.58 20.68
N SER A 122 -0.88 -7.71 21.67
CA SER A 122 -2.14 -7.52 22.40
C SER A 122 -2.75 -6.19 21.97
N SER A 123 -4.03 -6.22 21.61
CA SER A 123 -4.81 -5.01 21.33
C SER A 123 -6.28 -5.32 21.58
N ASP A 124 -7.00 -4.34 22.12
CA ASP A 124 -8.45 -4.47 22.31
C ASP A 124 -9.13 -4.52 20.96
N PHE A 125 -10.10 -5.44 20.82
CA PHE A 125 -10.84 -5.67 19.57
C PHE A 125 -11.56 -4.41 19.05
N ASP A 126 -11.95 -3.50 19.95
CA ASP A 126 -12.57 -2.22 19.61
C ASP A 126 -11.60 -1.20 19.00
N ASN A 127 -10.30 -1.43 19.14
CA ASN A 127 -9.25 -0.52 18.68
C ASN A 127 -8.41 -1.11 17.53
N VAL A 128 -8.80 -2.28 17.00
CA VAL A 128 -8.12 -2.94 15.88
C VAL A 128 -9.03 -2.92 14.65
N ALA A 129 -8.42 -2.68 13.49
CA ALA A 129 -9.15 -2.80 12.23
C ALA A 129 -9.55 -4.27 12.00
N ARG A 130 -10.76 -4.46 11.49
CA ARG A 130 -11.38 -5.77 11.25
C ARG A 130 -11.42 -6.13 9.77
N SER A 131 -11.24 -5.14 8.91
CA SER A 131 -11.18 -5.34 7.46
C SER A 131 -10.03 -4.51 6.88
N TYR A 132 -9.29 -5.11 5.95
CA TYR A 132 -8.10 -4.54 5.34
C TYR A 132 -8.17 -4.65 3.82
N PHE A 133 -7.49 -3.72 3.14
CA PHE A 133 -7.32 -3.68 1.69
C PHE A 133 -5.93 -3.13 1.36
N ALA A 134 -5.19 -3.82 0.50
CA ALA A 134 -3.87 -3.43 0.03
C ALA A 134 -3.75 -3.69 -1.48
N MET A 135 -3.78 -2.63 -2.28
CA MET A 135 -3.67 -2.67 -3.74
C MET A 135 -2.30 -2.13 -4.18
N PRO A 136 -1.41 -2.98 -4.71
CA PRO A 136 -0.13 -2.52 -5.22
C PRO A 136 -0.31 -1.79 -6.55
N PHE A 137 0.54 -0.81 -6.80
CA PHE A 137 0.72 -0.18 -8.09
C PHE A 137 2.05 -0.64 -8.65
N LEU A 138 1.99 -1.38 -9.74
CA LEU A 138 3.15 -2.03 -10.32
C LEU A 138 3.76 -1.12 -11.38
N GLY A 139 5.08 -1.16 -11.53
CA GLY A 139 5.80 -0.50 -12.61
C GLY A 139 7.13 -1.21 -12.84
N ARG A 140 7.77 -0.91 -13.96
CA ARG A 140 9.11 -1.48 -14.23
C ARG A 140 10.18 -0.73 -13.45
N THR A 141 11.29 -1.40 -13.17
CA THR A 141 12.44 -0.82 -12.45
C THR A 141 13.67 -0.71 -13.35
N ASP A 142 13.71 -1.47 -14.44
CA ASP A 142 14.77 -1.43 -15.42
C ASP A 142 14.67 -0.20 -16.34
N GLY A 143 15.83 0.43 -16.55
CA GLY A 143 16.01 1.55 -17.46
C GLY A 143 16.11 1.13 -18.93
N GLU A 144 16.06 -0.17 -19.23
CA GLU A 144 16.11 -0.64 -20.61
C GLU A 144 14.76 -0.41 -21.31
N GLN A 145 14.83 0.32 -22.41
CA GLN A 145 13.69 0.64 -23.25
C GLN A 145 13.06 -0.66 -23.75
N PHE A 146 11.81 -0.90 -23.35
CA PHE A 146 10.84 -1.75 -24.06
C PHE A 146 11.44 -3.03 -24.67
N LYS A 147 11.85 -3.99 -23.83
CA LYS A 147 11.66 -5.38 -24.25
C LYS A 147 10.16 -5.62 -24.34
N GLN A 148 9.71 -5.89 -25.55
CA GLN A 148 8.30 -6.05 -25.93
C GLN A 148 7.69 -7.34 -25.34
N GLU A 149 8.54 -8.15 -24.69
CA GLU A 149 8.25 -9.44 -24.05
C GLU A 149 8.74 -9.46 -22.58
N ALA A 150 8.62 -8.35 -21.86
CA ALA A 150 8.86 -8.39 -20.41
C ALA A 150 7.79 -9.30 -19.77
N GLU A 151 8.22 -10.35 -19.09
CA GLU A 151 7.34 -11.26 -18.37
C GLU A 151 6.73 -10.51 -17.17
N ASP A 152 5.61 -11.00 -16.63
CA ASP A 152 4.98 -10.43 -15.41
C ASP A 152 5.95 -10.33 -14.21
N ASN A 153 7.06 -11.08 -14.27
CA ASN A 153 8.16 -11.07 -13.31
C ASN A 153 8.96 -9.74 -13.27
N ASP A 154 8.86 -8.87 -14.28
CA ASP A 154 9.60 -7.60 -14.34
C ASP A 154 8.86 -6.43 -13.68
N LEU A 155 7.65 -6.68 -13.16
CA LEU A 155 6.84 -5.67 -12.49
C LEU A 155 7.15 -5.59 -11.01
N PHE A 156 7.40 -4.38 -10.52
CA PHE A 156 7.73 -4.10 -9.13
C PHE A 156 6.72 -3.14 -8.50
N PRO A 157 6.33 -3.30 -7.21
CA PRO A 157 5.45 -2.36 -6.54
C PRO A 157 6.15 -1.01 -6.33
N LEU A 158 5.65 0.04 -7.00
CA LEU A 158 6.12 1.42 -6.82
C LEU A 158 5.35 2.17 -5.73
N ALA A 159 4.11 1.75 -5.48
CA ALA A 159 3.23 2.28 -4.44
C ALA A 159 2.22 1.22 -4.01
N ILE A 160 1.60 1.39 -2.84
CA ILE A 160 0.48 0.54 -2.36
C ILE A 160 -0.58 1.43 -1.74
N LEU A 161 -1.82 1.35 -2.26
CA LEU A 161 -2.98 1.92 -1.58
C LEU A 161 -3.37 0.97 -0.47
N TYR A 162 -3.30 1.45 0.76
CA TYR A 162 -3.66 0.70 1.95
C TYR A 162 -4.88 1.34 2.61
N ALA A 163 -5.88 0.54 2.91
CA ALA A 163 -7.03 0.94 3.69
C ALA A 163 -7.32 -0.10 4.79
N GLU A 164 -7.78 0.40 5.92
CA GLU A 164 -8.20 -0.42 7.05
C GLU A 164 -9.52 0.12 7.61
N CYS A 165 -10.38 -0.77 8.06
CA CYS A 165 -11.73 -0.48 8.50
C CYS A 165 -12.04 -1.22 9.81
N PHE A 166 -12.72 -0.55 10.73
CA PHE A 166 -13.18 -1.09 12.02
C PHE A 166 -14.53 -1.82 11.91
N HIS A 167 -15.17 -1.77 10.74
CA HIS A 167 -16.34 -2.58 10.42
C HIS A 167 -15.94 -3.89 9.76
N ASP A 168 -16.77 -4.89 9.97
CA ASP A 168 -16.55 -6.25 9.50
C ASP A 168 -16.77 -6.32 7.98
N ASN A 169 -15.98 -7.13 7.30
CA ASN A 169 -16.24 -7.55 5.91
C ASN A 169 -16.36 -6.44 4.84
N ILE A 170 -16.09 -5.17 5.13
CA ILE A 170 -16.25 -4.07 4.16
C ILE A 170 -15.48 -4.36 2.86
N PHE A 171 -14.22 -4.81 2.95
CA PHE A 171 -13.41 -5.11 1.77
C PHE A 171 -13.65 -6.50 1.19
N SER A 172 -14.54 -7.32 1.77
CA SER A 172 -14.98 -8.57 1.15
C SER A 172 -16.02 -8.33 0.04
N ASP A 173 -16.63 -7.14 -0.03
CA ASP A 173 -17.54 -6.75 -1.12
C ASP A 173 -16.77 -6.59 -2.45
N ASP A 174 -17.01 -7.50 -3.38
CA ASP A 174 -16.43 -7.50 -4.72
C ASP A 174 -16.77 -6.23 -5.51
N ARG A 175 -17.96 -5.64 -5.32
CA ARG A 175 -18.36 -4.42 -6.01
C ARG A 175 -17.56 -3.23 -5.52
N LEU A 176 -17.40 -3.08 -4.20
CA LEU A 176 -16.54 -2.05 -3.63
C LEU A 176 -15.10 -2.23 -4.11
N THR A 177 -14.59 -3.45 -4.04
CA THR A 177 -13.23 -3.80 -4.49
C THR A 177 -13.01 -3.46 -5.96
N ALA A 178 -13.98 -3.75 -6.83
CA ALA A 178 -13.94 -3.39 -8.25
C ALA A 178 -13.93 -1.87 -8.48
N VAL A 179 -14.72 -1.11 -7.70
CA VAL A 179 -14.71 0.36 -7.74
C VAL A 179 -13.35 0.91 -7.34
N LEU A 180 -12.80 0.45 -6.21
CA LEU A 180 -11.47 0.87 -5.74
C LEU A 180 -10.39 0.53 -6.78
N ASN A 181 -10.42 -0.66 -7.37
CA ASN A 181 -9.48 -1.01 -8.44
C ASN A 181 -9.62 -0.08 -9.65
N ALA A 182 -10.85 0.22 -10.08
CA ALA A 182 -11.07 1.15 -11.19
C ALA A 182 -10.51 2.55 -10.91
N MET A 183 -10.65 3.05 -9.67
CA MET A 183 -10.04 4.31 -9.24
C MET A 183 -8.51 4.23 -9.29
N CYS A 184 -7.91 3.16 -8.77
CA CYS A 184 -6.47 2.94 -8.82
C CYS A 184 -5.94 2.89 -10.27
N ARG A 185 -6.61 2.17 -11.17
CA ARG A 185 -6.23 2.10 -12.60
C ARG A 185 -6.33 3.47 -13.28
N ARG A 186 -7.36 4.26 -12.95
CA ARG A 186 -7.52 5.61 -13.46
C ARG A 186 -6.42 6.54 -12.95
N PHE A 187 -6.08 6.44 -11.67
CA PHE A 187 -4.99 7.20 -11.06
C PHE A 187 -3.65 6.87 -11.73
N ALA A 188 -3.32 5.58 -11.87
CA ALA A 188 -2.10 5.14 -12.54
C ALA A 188 -2.00 5.66 -13.98
N SER A 189 -3.07 5.52 -14.76
CA SER A 189 -3.12 6.04 -16.13
C SER A 189 -2.98 7.56 -16.21
N THR A 190 -3.54 8.31 -15.26
CA THR A 190 -3.41 9.77 -15.22
C THR A 190 -1.96 10.16 -14.90
N LEU A 191 -1.32 9.49 -13.95
CA LEU A 191 0.08 9.76 -13.63
C LEU A 191 1.03 9.40 -14.77
N ASP A 192 0.80 8.32 -15.51
CA ASP A 192 1.58 8.02 -16.73
C ASP A 192 1.47 9.15 -17.76
N LYS A 193 0.24 9.68 -17.97
CA LYS A 193 0.03 10.81 -18.89
C LYS A 193 0.74 12.06 -18.40
N LEU A 194 0.72 12.33 -17.09
CA LEU A 194 1.43 13.46 -16.50
C LEU A 194 2.96 13.28 -16.60
N ALA A 195 3.47 12.08 -16.38
CA ALA A 195 4.89 11.77 -16.50
C ALA A 195 5.42 11.89 -17.93
N ALA A 196 4.55 11.71 -18.93
CA ALA A 196 4.86 11.95 -20.34
C ALA A 196 4.90 13.44 -20.72
N VAL A 197 4.39 14.33 -19.88
CA VAL A 197 4.44 15.79 -20.08
C VAL A 197 5.61 16.36 -19.28
N GLN A 198 6.43 17.19 -19.91
CA GLN A 198 7.47 17.92 -19.20
C GLN A 198 6.83 19.03 -18.35
N LEU A 199 6.77 18.82 -17.04
CA LEU A 199 6.37 19.85 -16.09
C LEU A 199 7.59 20.71 -15.75
N GLU A 200 7.47 22.03 -15.89
CA GLU A 200 8.62 22.95 -15.72
C GLU A 200 9.29 22.86 -14.35
N ARG A 201 8.48 22.67 -13.30
CA ARG A 201 8.93 22.74 -11.90
C ARG A 201 8.75 21.46 -11.11
N VAL A 202 8.33 20.36 -11.75
CA VAL A 202 8.10 19.09 -11.06
C VAL A 202 8.83 18.00 -11.82
N ARG A 203 9.70 17.27 -11.11
CA ARG A 203 10.43 16.14 -11.69
C ARG A 203 10.23 14.90 -10.83
N ASN A 204 10.06 13.76 -11.48
CA ASN A 204 10.12 12.47 -10.83
C ASN A 204 11.56 11.97 -10.80
N PHE A 205 12.11 11.75 -9.61
CA PHE A 205 13.47 11.25 -9.46
C PHE A 205 13.47 9.72 -9.49
N PRO A 206 14.32 9.09 -10.32
CA PRO A 206 14.45 7.65 -10.31
C PRO A 206 14.94 7.21 -8.93
N PHE A 207 14.46 6.05 -8.48
CA PHE A 207 14.85 5.47 -7.21
C PHE A 207 15.53 4.13 -7.49
N PRO A 208 16.74 3.88 -6.96
CA PRO A 208 17.35 2.56 -7.07
C PRO A 208 16.51 1.57 -6.26
N ILE A 209 15.91 0.61 -6.96
CA ILE A 209 15.14 -0.46 -6.35
C ILE A 209 16.08 -1.65 -6.20
N ASN A 210 16.10 -2.24 -5.00
CA ASN A 210 16.78 -3.50 -4.78
C ASN A 210 15.77 -4.63 -5.00
N ASP A 211 15.98 -5.45 -6.03
CA ASP A 211 15.01 -6.45 -6.48
C ASP A 211 14.91 -7.67 -5.55
N SER A 212 15.83 -7.81 -4.59
CA SER A 212 15.91 -8.96 -3.68
C SER A 212 15.11 -8.73 -2.39
N VAL A 213 13.79 -8.77 -2.47
CA VAL A 213 12.93 -8.89 -1.28
C VAL A 213 12.12 -10.18 -1.43
N GLU A 214 12.54 -11.22 -0.70
CA GLU A 214 11.79 -12.46 -0.61
C GLU A 214 11.01 -12.49 0.71
N MET A 215 9.70 -12.76 0.67
CA MET A 215 8.95 -13.13 1.87
C MET A 215 9.21 -14.60 2.13
N ARG A 216 9.48 -14.98 3.37
CA ARG A 216 9.29 -16.38 3.75
C ARG A 216 7.78 -16.59 3.93
N ALA A 217 7.25 -17.72 3.47
CA ALA A 217 5.82 -18.05 3.67
C ALA A 217 5.42 -18.06 5.16
N GLU A 218 6.41 -18.26 6.04
CA GLU A 218 6.29 -18.16 7.49
C GLU A 218 6.05 -16.73 8.01
N ASP A 219 6.32 -15.71 7.20
CA ASP A 219 6.22 -14.29 7.58
C ASP A 219 4.92 -13.63 7.10
N GLU A 220 4.03 -14.34 6.36
CA GLU A 220 2.74 -13.77 5.95
C GLU A 220 1.91 -13.46 7.20
N PRO A 221 1.66 -12.18 7.52
CA PRO A 221 0.99 -11.80 8.75
C PRO A 221 -0.51 -11.70 8.48
N TYR A 222 -1.30 -12.01 9.51
CA TYR A 222 -2.76 -12.09 9.42
C TYR A 222 -3.27 -13.17 8.45
N ARG A 223 -2.66 -14.37 8.47
CA ARG A 223 -3.01 -15.44 7.50
C ARG A 223 -4.47 -15.86 7.55
N ARG A 224 -5.12 -15.75 8.70
CA ARG A 224 -6.53 -16.14 8.84
C ARG A 224 -7.46 -15.03 8.37
N LEU A 225 -7.10 -13.77 8.62
CA LEU A 225 -7.89 -12.63 8.18
C LEU A 225 -7.68 -12.31 6.69
N ASN A 226 -6.48 -12.52 6.16
CA ASN A 226 -6.20 -12.28 4.76
C ASN A 226 -6.96 -13.29 3.91
N GLY A 227 -7.77 -12.79 2.97
CA GLY A 227 -8.17 -13.60 1.83
C GLY A 227 -6.95 -13.97 1.01
N HIS A 228 -7.04 -15.11 0.32
CA HIS A 228 -6.07 -15.43 -0.72
C HIS A 228 -5.96 -14.28 -1.74
N PRO A 229 -4.80 -14.09 -2.38
CA PRO A 229 -4.64 -13.09 -3.43
C PRO A 229 -5.79 -13.20 -4.44
N ASP A 230 -6.43 -12.08 -4.75
CA ASP A 230 -7.56 -12.09 -5.69
C ASP A 230 -7.03 -12.22 -7.12
N GLU A 231 -7.01 -13.45 -7.63
CA GLU A 231 -6.51 -13.77 -8.97
C GLU A 231 -7.35 -13.12 -10.10
N ASN A 232 -8.57 -12.68 -9.80
CA ASN A 232 -9.45 -12.07 -10.80
C ASN A 232 -9.26 -10.55 -10.91
N ILE A 233 -8.60 -9.93 -9.92
CA ILE A 233 -8.42 -8.48 -9.86
C ILE A 233 -6.94 -8.14 -10.05
N LEU A 234 -6.58 -7.85 -11.30
CA LEU A 234 -5.24 -7.42 -11.64
C LEU A 234 -4.95 -6.02 -11.06
N PRO A 235 -3.78 -5.84 -10.42
CA PRO A 235 -3.35 -4.54 -9.94
C PRO A 235 -3.14 -3.52 -11.08
N PRO A 236 -3.24 -2.22 -10.80
CA PRO A 236 -2.86 -1.18 -11.76
C PRO A 236 -1.37 -1.27 -12.09
N VAL A 237 -1.07 -1.16 -13.38
CA VAL A 237 0.31 -1.14 -13.91
C VAL A 237 0.60 0.23 -14.53
N PHE A 238 1.64 0.90 -14.05
CA PHE A 238 2.24 2.06 -14.69
C PHE A 238 2.99 1.64 -15.94
N LYS A 239 2.72 2.30 -17.05
CA LYS A 239 3.37 2.07 -18.34
C LYS A 239 4.76 2.69 -18.38
N THR A 240 4.86 3.92 -17.87
CA THR A 240 6.04 4.79 -18.01
C THR A 240 6.63 5.19 -16.68
N LEU A 241 5.81 5.29 -15.63
CA LEU A 241 6.31 5.61 -14.31
C LEU A 241 7.22 4.48 -13.78
N ARG A 242 8.37 4.85 -13.21
CA ARG A 242 9.41 3.95 -12.67
C ARG A 242 9.67 4.14 -11.18
N SER A 243 9.17 5.23 -10.63
CA SER A 243 9.33 5.58 -9.22
C SER A 243 8.23 6.57 -8.81
N PHE A 244 8.02 6.73 -7.52
CA PHE A 244 7.00 7.63 -6.97
C PHE A 244 7.67 8.73 -6.12
N ASN A 245 8.53 9.54 -6.75
CA ASN A 245 9.39 10.55 -6.13
C ASN A 245 9.32 11.90 -6.87
N PHE A 246 8.12 12.43 -7.06
CA PHE A 246 7.92 13.77 -7.60
C PHE A 246 8.36 14.83 -6.59
N GLU A 247 9.24 15.72 -7.00
CA GLU A 247 9.76 16.83 -6.19
C GLU A 247 9.74 18.13 -7.00
N PHE A 248 9.63 19.27 -6.30
CA PHE A 248 9.78 20.57 -6.92
C PHE A 248 11.24 20.83 -7.27
N VAL A 249 11.51 21.22 -8.52
CA VAL A 249 12.84 21.69 -8.93
C VAL A 249 12.89 23.21 -8.84
N VAL A 250 13.95 23.72 -8.20
CA VAL A 250 14.23 25.15 -8.04
C VAL A 250 15.09 25.64 -9.20
#